data_AF-A0AAF0HYK0-F1
#
_entry.id   AF-A0AAF0HYK0-F1
#
_cell.length_a   1.000
_cell.length_b   1.000
_cell.length_c   1.000
_cell.angle_alpha   90.00
_cell.angle_beta   90.00
_cell.angle_gamma   90.00
#
_symmetry.space_group_name_H-M   'P 1'
#
loop_
_entity.id
_entity.type
_entity.pdbx_description
1 polymer ?
#
loop_
_entity_poly.entity_id
_entity_poly.type
_entity_poly.pdbx_seq_one_letter_code
_entity_poly.pdbx_strand_id
1 'polypeptide(L)'
;MEPGYQPPSQFRTAIDELHEIIIAETGHDDFGPDDYLPGLKALLQSMDYDPHFTAQGRRTAWGHVIGVLRSRAIAIAGMQANPDFIDGAIISPVVITGVPRTGTTALHRLMALDPRFQGLQSWLLESPRPRPPVTQWADFPDFQRSVAMLERRYIDAPGKRAAHHVAAAEVHECCMLLRQSFVSNLWSCGWSAASYDAWWSGQSEAAAYRHYRRCVQLIGSNDPDKRWLLKNPGHIENLDLLFAIFPDARVIQTHRDPAKALPSLVSLLMAGHGAMEQGRADQRAAIMLAREVSKWASATRKAAAVAQRYPGQILDIVHADFHARPMAVLEQIYSFIGMDIPIETQADFSRRIEDKPELQHGTHRYAIADYGMTEAEARAPFGDYVARFDLVEERR
;
A
#
# COMPACT_ATOMS: atom_id res chain seq x y z
N MET A 1 -9.46 -15.00 12.46
CA MET A 1 -8.78 -14.38 13.61
C MET A 1 -7.63 -15.30 13.96
N GLU A 2 -6.39 -14.78 13.95
CA GLU A 2 -5.31 -15.35 14.77
C GLU A 2 -5.82 -15.56 16.21
N PRO A 3 -5.22 -16.44 17.03
CA PRO A 3 -5.53 -16.47 18.46
C PRO A 3 -5.60 -15.03 18.94
N GLY A 4 -6.78 -14.62 19.43
CA GLY A 4 -7.04 -13.21 19.69
C GLY A 4 -6.10 -12.74 20.78
N TYR A 5 -4.97 -12.13 20.39
CA TYR A 5 -3.96 -11.63 21.32
C TYR A 5 -4.65 -10.74 22.32
N GLN A 6 -4.50 -11.09 23.60
CA GLN A 6 -4.99 -10.21 24.66
C GLN A 6 -4.12 -8.95 24.61
N PRO A 7 -4.72 -7.76 24.43
CA PRO A 7 -3.96 -6.54 24.40
C PRO A 7 -3.45 -6.24 25.81
N PRO A 8 -2.26 -5.63 25.93
CA PRO A 8 -1.73 -5.21 27.21
C PRO A 8 -2.65 -4.17 27.86
N SER A 9 -2.47 -3.92 29.16
CA SER A 9 -3.19 -2.85 29.86
C SER A 9 -2.79 -1.46 29.32
N GLN A 10 -1.52 -1.28 28.97
CA GLN A 10 -0.96 -0.10 28.31
C GLN A 10 -0.06 -0.53 27.16
N PHE A 11 -0.30 0.00 25.96
CA PHE A 11 0.50 -0.32 24.78
C PHE A 11 1.92 0.22 24.89
N ARG A 12 2.10 1.43 25.40
CA ARG A 12 3.40 2.14 25.47
C ARG A 12 4.48 1.39 26.26
N THR A 13 4.10 0.48 27.15
CA THR A 13 5.02 -0.33 27.97
C THR A 13 5.17 -1.77 27.46
N ALA A 14 4.44 -2.16 26.42
CA ALA A 14 4.33 -3.55 25.98
C ALA A 14 5.34 -3.92 24.89
N ILE A 15 6.42 -3.15 24.74
CA ILE A 15 7.41 -3.42 23.69
C ILE A 15 8.10 -4.78 23.93
N ASP A 16 8.48 -5.10 25.17
CA ASP A 16 9.14 -6.37 25.47
C ASP A 16 8.17 -7.55 25.31
N GLU A 17 6.96 -7.42 25.86
CA GLU A 17 5.86 -8.39 25.69
C GLU A 17 5.60 -8.69 24.21
N LEU A 18 5.61 -7.67 23.35
CA LEU A 18 5.42 -7.82 21.92
C LEU A 18 6.50 -8.71 21.27
N HIS A 19 7.78 -8.52 21.64
CA HIS A 19 8.87 -9.34 21.11
C HIS A 19 8.82 -10.75 21.67
N GLU A 20 8.52 -10.92 22.97
CA GLU A 20 8.38 -12.22 23.62
C GLU A 20 7.29 -13.09 22.96
N ILE A 21 6.14 -12.49 22.62
CA ILE A 21 5.06 -13.16 21.87
C ILE A 21 5.60 -13.70 20.54
N ILE A 22 6.32 -12.88 19.79
CA ILE A 22 6.82 -13.25 18.45
C ILE A 22 7.90 -14.32 18.55
N ILE A 23 8.81 -14.21 19.51
CA ILE A 23 9.84 -15.21 19.77
C ILE A 23 9.19 -16.55 20.11
N ALA A 24 8.19 -16.56 21.00
CA ALA A 24 7.50 -17.79 21.41
C ALA A 24 6.76 -18.46 20.23
N GLU A 25 6.20 -17.67 19.31
CA GLU A 25 5.44 -18.20 18.16
C GLU A 25 6.31 -18.64 16.99
N THR A 26 7.40 -17.92 16.73
CA THR A 26 8.21 -18.12 15.52
C THR A 26 9.54 -18.81 15.79
N GLY A 27 10.03 -18.75 17.03
CA GLY A 27 11.39 -19.15 17.38
C GLY A 27 12.47 -18.17 16.92
N HIS A 28 12.10 -17.02 16.35
CA HIS A 28 13.04 -16.00 15.89
C HIS A 28 13.15 -14.84 16.89
N ASP A 29 14.37 -14.58 17.35
CA ASP A 29 14.73 -13.48 18.26
C ASP A 29 15.52 -12.35 17.57
N ASP A 30 15.88 -12.52 16.31
CA ASP A 30 16.49 -11.48 15.48
C ASP A 30 15.45 -10.72 14.66
N PHE A 31 15.32 -9.43 14.95
CA PHE A 31 14.43 -8.49 14.26
C PHE A 31 15.21 -7.56 13.31
N GLY A 32 16.49 -7.83 13.07
CA GLY A 32 17.38 -7.01 12.26
C GLY A 32 17.78 -5.72 12.98
N PRO A 33 18.21 -4.69 12.22
CA PRO A 33 18.55 -3.39 12.78
C PRO A 33 17.41 -2.80 13.61
N ASP A 34 17.76 -2.02 14.63
CA ASP A 34 16.84 -1.39 15.57
C ASP A 34 16.11 -0.16 15.01
N ASP A 35 16.22 0.10 13.70
CA ASP A 35 15.62 1.22 12.99
C ASP A 35 14.09 1.29 13.06
N TYR A 36 13.44 0.19 13.43
CA TYR A 36 11.99 0.11 13.62
C TYR A 36 11.53 0.51 15.03
N LEU A 37 12.41 0.42 16.03
CA LEU A 37 12.05 0.66 17.43
C LEU A 37 11.52 2.08 17.68
N PRO A 38 12.08 3.16 17.10
CA PRO A 38 11.53 4.50 17.30
C PRO A 38 10.08 4.63 16.84
N GLY A 39 9.76 4.09 15.65
CA GLY A 39 8.41 4.12 15.10
C GLY A 39 7.43 3.25 15.86
N LEU A 40 7.87 2.06 16.28
CA LEU A 40 7.08 1.18 17.12
C LEU A 40 6.75 1.84 18.47
N LYS A 41 7.73 2.47 19.13
CA LYS A 41 7.51 3.19 20.40
C LYS A 41 6.51 4.34 20.23
N ALA A 42 6.67 5.17 19.18
CA ALA A 42 5.76 6.26 18.90
C ALA A 42 4.33 5.76 18.62
N LEU A 43 4.19 4.65 17.90
CA LEU A 43 2.90 4.04 17.59
C LEU A 43 2.22 3.49 18.85
N LEU A 44 2.95 2.71 19.66
CA LEU A 44 2.43 2.15 20.91
C LEU A 44 1.99 3.25 21.88
N GLN A 45 2.75 4.36 21.95
CA GLN A 45 2.36 5.53 22.71
C GLN A 45 1.06 6.14 22.15
N SER A 46 0.98 6.38 20.85
CA SER A 46 -0.21 6.91 20.18
C SER A 46 -1.46 6.04 20.44
N MET A 47 -1.32 4.71 20.43
CA MET A 47 -2.43 3.77 20.68
C MET A 47 -3.03 3.85 22.09
N ASP A 48 -2.31 4.38 23.08
CA ASP A 48 -2.85 4.60 24.43
C ASP A 48 -3.63 5.92 24.56
N TYR A 49 -3.40 6.90 23.68
CA TYR A 49 -3.91 8.27 23.84
C TYR A 49 -4.86 8.74 22.75
N ASP A 50 -4.52 8.51 21.47
CA ASP A 50 -5.24 9.12 20.36
C ASP A 50 -6.60 8.43 20.08
N PRO A 51 -6.68 7.08 19.99
CA PRO A 51 -7.92 6.40 19.65
C PRO A 51 -8.82 6.13 20.86
N HIS A 52 -10.12 6.21 20.63
CA HIS A 52 -11.12 5.75 21.61
C HIS A 52 -11.53 4.31 21.27
N PHE A 53 -10.61 3.37 21.45
CA PHE A 53 -10.82 1.99 21.00
C PHE A 53 -12.08 1.34 21.60
N THR A 54 -12.83 0.60 20.77
CA THR A 54 -13.71 -0.45 21.29
C THR A 54 -12.86 -1.60 21.85
N ALA A 55 -13.43 -2.48 22.68
CA ALA A 55 -12.71 -3.68 23.15
C ALA A 55 -12.23 -4.55 21.97
N GLN A 56 -13.04 -4.64 20.90
CA GLN A 56 -12.66 -5.37 19.70
C GLN A 56 -11.59 -4.63 18.89
N GLY A 57 -11.71 -3.31 18.75
CA GLY A 57 -10.74 -2.47 18.06
C GLY A 57 -9.37 -2.50 18.73
N ARG A 58 -9.31 -2.51 20.07
CA ARG A 58 -8.08 -2.68 20.84
C ARG A 58 -7.38 -4.01 20.51
N ARG A 59 -8.14 -5.12 20.48
CA ARG A 59 -7.63 -6.45 20.07
C ARG A 59 -7.14 -6.45 18.61
N THR A 60 -7.91 -5.86 17.71
CA THR A 60 -7.56 -5.79 16.28
C THR A 60 -6.30 -4.96 16.04
N ALA A 61 -6.18 -3.80 16.69
CA ALA A 61 -4.99 -2.95 16.58
C ALA A 61 -3.74 -3.67 17.13
N TRP A 62 -3.86 -4.35 18.27
CA TRP A 62 -2.77 -5.15 18.84
C TRP A 62 -2.32 -6.27 17.91
N GLY A 63 -3.28 -7.04 17.37
CA GLY A 63 -2.99 -8.09 16.39
C GLY A 63 -2.32 -7.56 15.11
N HIS A 64 -2.65 -6.34 14.66
CA HIS A 64 -1.96 -5.71 13.53
C HIS A 64 -0.49 -5.38 13.85
N VAL A 65 -0.20 -4.85 15.04
CA VAL A 65 1.17 -4.55 15.47
C VAL A 65 2.00 -5.83 15.57
N ILE A 66 1.45 -6.86 16.22
CA ILE A 66 2.05 -8.21 16.29
C ILE A 66 2.33 -8.75 14.89
N GLY A 67 1.31 -8.75 14.02
CA GLY A 67 1.45 -9.27 12.66
C GLY A 67 2.57 -8.59 11.89
N VAL A 68 2.67 -7.25 11.95
CA VAL A 68 3.73 -6.51 11.24
C VAL A 68 5.13 -6.81 11.79
N LEU A 69 5.30 -6.86 13.12
CA LEU A 69 6.62 -7.18 13.69
C LEU A 69 6.99 -8.66 13.47
N ARG A 70 6.01 -9.57 13.53
CA ARG A 70 6.22 -10.98 13.15
C ARG A 70 6.70 -11.10 11.71
N SER A 71 6.07 -10.38 10.77
CA SER A 71 6.50 -10.37 9.38
C SER A 71 7.91 -9.83 9.20
N ARG A 72 8.34 -8.86 10.02
CA ARG A 72 9.72 -8.38 10.05
C ARG A 72 10.67 -9.49 10.50
N ALA A 73 10.41 -10.16 11.62
CA ALA A 73 11.22 -11.26 12.13
C ALA A 73 11.35 -12.40 11.10
N ILE A 74 10.23 -12.79 10.48
CA ILE A 74 10.22 -13.80 9.41
C ILE A 74 11.05 -13.33 8.20
N ALA A 75 10.96 -12.07 7.80
CA ALA A 75 11.76 -11.55 6.71
C ALA A 75 13.27 -11.62 7.01
N ILE A 76 13.67 -11.28 8.23
CA ILE A 76 15.08 -11.36 8.66
C ILE A 76 15.58 -12.81 8.69
N ALA A 77 14.81 -13.72 9.27
CA ALA A 77 15.13 -15.15 9.25
C ALA A 77 15.20 -15.70 7.81
N GLY A 78 14.28 -15.28 6.93
CA GLY A 78 14.30 -15.63 5.51
C GLY A 78 15.55 -15.15 4.79
N MET A 79 16.03 -13.93 5.08
CA MET A 79 17.28 -13.40 4.54
C MET A 79 18.50 -14.17 5.05
N GLN A 80 18.51 -14.57 6.32
CA GLN A 80 19.60 -15.37 6.91
C GLN A 80 19.66 -16.78 6.32
N ALA A 81 18.50 -17.39 6.06
CA ALA A 81 18.41 -18.71 5.46
C ALA A 81 18.76 -18.75 3.96
N ASN A 82 18.79 -17.59 3.29
CA ASN A 82 19.00 -17.48 1.85
C ASN A 82 20.02 -16.39 1.50
N PRO A 83 21.27 -16.43 2.01
CA PRO A 83 22.21 -15.30 1.94
C PRO A 83 22.48 -14.80 0.51
N ASP A 84 22.43 -15.70 -0.48
CA ASP A 84 22.67 -15.40 -1.90
C ASP A 84 21.56 -14.53 -2.53
N PHE A 85 20.45 -14.26 -1.83
CA PHE A 85 19.39 -13.36 -2.31
C PHE A 85 19.90 -11.96 -2.66
N ILE A 86 21.01 -11.53 -2.04
CA ILE A 86 21.59 -10.20 -2.23
C ILE A 86 22.13 -10.00 -3.65
N ASP A 87 22.53 -11.09 -4.31
CA ASP A 87 23.08 -11.11 -5.67
C ASP A 87 21.98 -10.89 -6.72
N GLY A 88 20.71 -11.08 -6.34
CA GLY A 88 19.55 -10.81 -7.19
C GLY A 88 19.46 -9.32 -7.55
N ALA A 89 19.87 -8.97 -8.77
CA ALA A 89 19.70 -7.64 -9.31
C ALA A 89 18.20 -7.35 -9.58
N ILE A 90 17.73 -6.19 -9.16
CA ILE A 90 16.40 -5.69 -9.51
C ILE A 90 16.60 -4.74 -10.68
N ILE A 91 16.38 -5.25 -11.90
CA ILE A 91 16.66 -4.53 -13.15
C ILE A 91 15.39 -3.80 -13.60
N SER A 92 15.51 -2.48 -13.75
CA SER A 92 14.52 -1.53 -14.25
C SER A 92 13.09 -1.83 -13.79
N PRO A 93 12.80 -1.87 -12.47
CA PRO A 93 11.47 -2.19 -11.99
C PRO A 93 10.43 -1.17 -12.48
N VAL A 94 9.24 -1.64 -12.82
CA VAL A 94 8.09 -0.79 -13.13
C VAL A 94 7.36 -0.49 -11.83
N VAL A 95 7.22 0.79 -11.48
CA VAL A 95 6.62 1.23 -10.22
C VAL A 95 5.43 2.13 -10.49
N ILE A 96 4.23 1.68 -10.11
CA ILE A 96 3.00 2.47 -10.22
C ILE A 96 2.79 3.27 -8.94
N THR A 97 2.57 4.57 -9.06
CA THR A 97 2.28 5.46 -7.92
C THR A 97 1.29 6.57 -8.30
N GLY A 98 1.00 7.45 -7.36
CA GLY A 98 0.00 8.50 -7.49
C GLY A 98 -0.70 8.77 -6.17
N VAL A 99 -1.52 9.82 -6.14
CA VAL A 99 -2.48 10.01 -5.04
C VAL A 99 -3.39 8.78 -4.97
N PRO A 100 -3.84 8.30 -3.80
CA PRO A 100 -4.78 7.19 -3.74
C PRO A 100 -6.05 7.47 -4.55
N ARG A 101 -6.73 6.41 -4.99
CA ARG A 101 -7.99 6.50 -5.75
C ARG A 101 -7.84 7.11 -7.17
N THR A 102 -6.66 7.00 -7.77
CA THR A 102 -6.33 7.40 -9.16
C THR A 102 -6.28 6.22 -10.15
N GLY A 103 -6.81 5.05 -9.79
CA GLY A 103 -6.82 3.87 -10.68
C GLY A 103 -5.55 3.00 -10.64
N THR A 104 -4.58 3.30 -9.75
CA THR A 104 -3.35 2.50 -9.61
C THR A 104 -3.59 1.00 -9.40
N THR A 105 -4.62 0.62 -8.64
CA THR A 105 -4.95 -0.80 -8.41
C THR A 105 -5.46 -1.49 -9.67
N ALA A 106 -6.32 -0.82 -10.45
CA ALA A 106 -6.82 -1.37 -11.70
C ALA A 106 -5.67 -1.54 -12.71
N LEU A 107 -4.82 -0.51 -12.86
CA LEU A 107 -3.64 -0.58 -13.72
C LEU A 107 -2.66 -1.67 -13.28
N HIS A 108 -2.37 -1.77 -11.98
CA HIS A 108 -1.45 -2.77 -11.44
C HIS A 108 -1.92 -4.20 -11.71
N ARG A 109 -3.20 -4.47 -11.47
CA ARG A 109 -3.81 -5.78 -11.71
C ARG A 109 -3.89 -6.12 -13.19
N LEU A 110 -4.16 -5.13 -14.04
CA LEU A 110 -4.21 -5.30 -15.48
C LEU A 110 -2.82 -5.68 -16.01
N MET A 111 -1.79 -4.89 -15.70
CA MET A 111 -0.40 -5.19 -16.10
C MET A 111 0.13 -6.51 -15.52
N ALA A 112 -0.35 -6.93 -14.35
CA ALA A 112 0.04 -8.20 -13.73
C ALA A 112 -0.46 -9.45 -14.49
N LEU A 113 -1.31 -9.30 -15.52
CA LEU A 113 -1.68 -10.40 -16.42
C LEU A 113 -0.53 -10.80 -17.36
N ASP A 114 0.47 -9.94 -17.59
CA ASP A 114 1.63 -10.27 -18.40
C ASP A 114 2.62 -11.13 -17.59
N PRO A 115 2.88 -12.39 -18.00
CA PRO A 115 3.68 -13.34 -17.22
C PRO A 115 5.17 -12.98 -17.15
N ARG A 116 5.62 -12.00 -17.95
CA ARG A 116 7.00 -11.45 -17.90
C ARG A 116 7.22 -10.57 -16.67
N PHE A 117 6.14 -10.11 -16.02
CA PHE A 117 6.23 -9.43 -14.74
C PHE A 117 6.18 -10.40 -13.57
N GLN A 118 6.85 -9.99 -12.49
CA GLN A 118 6.63 -10.50 -11.14
C GLN A 118 6.14 -9.39 -10.24
N GLY A 119 5.32 -9.73 -9.25
CA GLY A 119 4.77 -8.78 -8.29
C GLY A 119 4.82 -9.28 -6.86
N LEU A 120 4.35 -8.43 -5.95
CA LEU A 120 4.25 -8.74 -4.53
C LEU A 120 2.93 -9.43 -4.22
N GLN A 121 2.87 -10.76 -4.31
CA GLN A 121 1.64 -11.49 -3.99
C GLN A 121 1.30 -11.39 -2.51
N SER A 122 0.02 -11.19 -2.20
CA SER A 122 -0.48 -10.89 -0.86
C SER A 122 0.02 -11.85 0.22
N TRP A 123 0.04 -13.16 -0.08
CA TRP A 123 0.45 -14.20 0.88
C TRP A 123 1.94 -14.18 1.24
N LEU A 124 2.79 -13.53 0.44
CA LEU A 124 4.23 -13.42 0.68
C LEU A 124 4.60 -12.19 1.53
N LEU A 125 3.67 -11.25 1.77
CA LEU A 125 3.99 -9.97 2.42
C LEU A 125 4.04 -10.07 3.93
N GLU A 126 3.27 -11.01 4.48
CA GLU A 126 3.31 -11.32 5.90
C GLU A 126 4.34 -12.40 6.25
N SER A 127 4.86 -13.09 5.23
CA SER A 127 5.89 -14.12 5.38
C SER A 127 6.87 -14.11 4.19
N PRO A 128 7.72 -13.07 4.09
CA PRO A 128 8.65 -12.90 2.97
C PRO A 128 9.63 -14.08 2.87
N ARG A 129 9.72 -14.65 1.67
CA ARG A 129 10.57 -15.80 1.33
C ARG A 129 10.80 -15.84 -0.18
N PRO A 130 11.81 -16.58 -0.68
CA PRO A 130 11.92 -16.91 -2.10
C PRO A 130 10.60 -17.47 -2.64
N ARG A 131 10.03 -16.82 -3.67
CA ARG A 131 8.74 -17.23 -4.23
C ARG A 131 8.81 -18.68 -4.72
N PRO A 132 7.97 -19.60 -4.21
CA PRO A 132 7.92 -20.95 -4.74
C PRO A 132 7.18 -20.97 -6.08
N PRO A 133 7.33 -22.04 -6.89
CA PRO A 133 6.54 -22.23 -8.10
C PRO A 133 5.03 -22.12 -7.84
N VAL A 134 4.31 -21.43 -8.73
CA VAL A 134 2.86 -21.18 -8.61
C VAL A 134 2.05 -22.47 -8.40
N THR A 135 2.47 -23.57 -9.03
CA THR A 135 1.84 -24.89 -8.92
C THR A 135 1.89 -25.48 -7.52
N GLN A 136 2.78 -25.00 -6.65
CA GLN A 136 2.97 -25.51 -5.29
C GLN A 136 2.34 -24.60 -4.23
N TRP A 137 1.79 -23.42 -4.60
CA TRP A 137 1.32 -22.45 -3.62
C TRP A 137 0.25 -23.00 -2.67
N ALA A 138 -0.65 -23.84 -3.18
CA ALA A 138 -1.71 -24.46 -2.39
C ALA A 138 -1.19 -25.35 -1.24
N ASP A 139 0.06 -25.82 -1.33
CA ASP A 139 0.70 -26.67 -0.33
C ASP A 139 1.33 -25.87 0.81
N PHE A 140 1.51 -24.55 0.66
CA PHE A 140 2.13 -23.70 1.68
C PHE A 140 1.10 -23.29 2.75
N PRO A 141 1.38 -23.55 4.05
CA PRO A 141 0.49 -23.17 5.14
C PRO A 141 0.13 -21.68 5.16
N ASP A 142 1.05 -20.80 4.78
CA ASP A 142 0.81 -19.35 4.78
C ASP A 142 -0.06 -18.89 3.61
N PHE A 143 0.00 -19.60 2.47
CA PHE A 143 -0.96 -19.40 1.38
C PHE A 143 -2.35 -19.84 1.81
N GLN A 144 -2.49 -21.04 2.39
CA GLN A 144 -3.76 -21.55 2.91
C GLN A 144 -4.35 -20.62 3.98
N ARG A 145 -3.52 -20.12 4.89
CA ARG A 145 -3.90 -19.14 5.92
C ARG A 145 -4.40 -17.84 5.28
N SER A 146 -3.68 -17.32 4.28
CA SER A 146 -4.08 -16.11 3.56
C SER A 146 -5.43 -16.28 2.87
N VAL A 147 -5.67 -17.42 2.22
CA VAL A 147 -6.97 -17.77 1.62
C VAL A 147 -8.07 -17.81 2.69
N ALA A 148 -7.85 -18.52 3.79
CA ALA A 148 -8.83 -18.64 4.87
C ALA A 148 -9.16 -17.28 5.52
N MET A 149 -8.16 -16.40 5.70
CA MET A 149 -8.37 -15.04 6.23
C MET A 149 -9.21 -14.17 5.28
N LEU A 150 -8.95 -14.25 3.98
CA LEU A 150 -9.71 -13.51 2.97
C LEU A 150 -11.16 -13.99 2.89
N GLU A 151 -11.39 -15.30 2.84
CA GLU A 151 -12.74 -15.88 2.85
C GLU A 151 -13.51 -15.49 4.12
N ARG A 152 -12.85 -15.54 5.28
CA ARG A 152 -13.49 -15.11 6.53
C ARG A 152 -13.88 -13.63 6.52
N ARG A 153 -13.03 -12.77 5.97
CA ARG A 153 -13.32 -11.33 5.81
C ARG A 153 -14.54 -11.10 4.90
N TYR A 154 -14.74 -11.94 3.88
CA TYR A 154 -15.92 -11.88 3.02
C TYR A 154 -17.18 -12.39 3.70
N ILE A 155 -17.07 -13.38 4.59
CA ILE A 155 -18.20 -13.84 5.41
C ILE A 155 -18.61 -12.77 6.42
N ASP A 156 -17.65 -12.20 7.16
CA ASP A 156 -17.93 -11.24 8.23
C ASP A 156 -18.37 -9.87 7.68
N ALA A 157 -18.06 -9.56 6.43
CA ALA A 157 -18.51 -8.35 5.74
C ALA A 157 -18.76 -8.63 4.24
N PRO A 158 -19.95 -9.16 3.87
CA PRO A 158 -20.26 -9.54 2.48
C PRO A 158 -20.09 -8.39 1.48
N GLY A 159 -20.37 -7.14 1.89
CA GLY A 159 -20.15 -5.93 1.09
C GLY A 159 -18.68 -5.68 0.72
N LYS A 160 -17.70 -6.25 1.46
CA LYS A 160 -16.27 -6.14 1.13
C LYS A 160 -15.84 -7.04 -0.02
N ARG A 161 -16.52 -8.19 -0.24
CA ARG A 161 -16.28 -9.05 -1.42
C ARG A 161 -16.66 -8.32 -2.70
N ALA A 162 -17.79 -7.62 -2.64
CA ALA A 162 -18.21 -6.72 -3.70
C ALA A 162 -17.23 -5.55 -3.82
N ALA A 163 -16.87 -4.82 -2.76
CA ALA A 163 -16.11 -3.56 -2.90
C ALA A 163 -14.59 -3.69 -3.17
N HIS A 164 -13.93 -4.76 -2.71
CA HIS A 164 -12.49 -4.98 -2.84
C HIS A 164 -12.16 -6.48 -2.76
N HIS A 165 -12.36 -7.21 -3.87
CA HIS A 165 -11.83 -8.58 -3.98
C HIS A 165 -10.30 -8.54 -4.02
N VAL A 166 -9.67 -9.10 -3.00
CA VAL A 166 -8.25 -9.42 -2.92
C VAL A 166 -8.13 -10.94 -2.86
N ALA A 167 -7.34 -11.53 -3.76
CA ALA A 167 -6.99 -12.94 -3.68
C ALA A 167 -5.60 -13.11 -3.06
N ALA A 168 -5.36 -14.23 -2.37
CA ALA A 168 -4.04 -14.52 -1.79
C ALA A 168 -2.92 -14.48 -2.85
N ALA A 169 -3.24 -14.95 -4.06
CA ALA A 169 -2.38 -14.97 -5.23
C ALA A 169 -2.22 -13.61 -5.94
N GLU A 170 -3.04 -12.62 -5.60
CA GLU A 170 -3.05 -11.34 -6.31
C GLU A 170 -1.94 -10.41 -5.80
N VAL A 171 -1.41 -9.60 -6.72
CA VAL A 171 -0.43 -8.56 -6.40
C VAL A 171 -1.02 -7.50 -5.46
N HIS A 172 -0.19 -7.04 -4.53
CA HIS A 172 -0.57 -6.07 -3.52
C HIS A 172 0.44 -4.91 -3.46
N GLU A 173 0.12 -3.94 -2.60
CA GLU A 173 0.91 -2.74 -2.41
C GLU A 173 2.20 -2.93 -1.62
N CYS A 174 3.25 -2.23 -2.04
CA CYS A 174 4.57 -2.22 -1.40
C CYS A 174 4.54 -1.69 0.05
N CYS A 175 3.52 -0.91 0.40
CA CYS A 175 3.31 -0.39 1.76
C CYS A 175 3.24 -1.50 2.82
N MET A 176 2.86 -2.72 2.45
CA MET A 176 2.82 -3.89 3.35
C MET A 176 4.21 -4.35 3.81
N LEU A 177 5.23 -4.15 2.98
CA LEU A 177 6.62 -4.40 3.35
C LEU A 177 7.25 -3.15 4.00
N LEU A 178 6.97 -1.96 3.47
CA LEU A 178 7.48 -0.69 4.03
C LEU A 178 7.06 -0.51 5.50
N ARG A 179 5.82 -0.87 5.87
CA ARG A 179 5.33 -0.75 7.25
C ARG A 179 6.07 -1.61 8.28
N GLN A 180 6.86 -2.60 7.84
CA GLN A 180 7.68 -3.44 8.73
C GLN A 180 8.81 -2.65 9.41
N SER A 181 9.06 -1.40 9.00
CA SER A 181 9.93 -0.45 9.71
C SER A 181 9.20 0.34 10.80
N PHE A 182 7.88 0.24 10.91
CA PHE A 182 7.06 1.11 11.77
C PHE A 182 7.21 2.61 11.49
N VAL A 183 7.78 3.01 10.36
CA VAL A 183 7.81 4.39 9.84
C VAL A 183 6.98 4.40 8.55
N SER A 184 5.66 4.58 8.69
CA SER A 184 4.73 4.52 7.57
C SER A 184 3.43 5.25 7.87
N ASN A 185 2.93 5.97 6.88
CA ASN A 185 1.61 6.62 6.93
C ASN A 185 0.43 5.63 7.05
N LEU A 186 0.64 4.32 6.90
CA LEU A 186 -0.45 3.34 7.01
C LEU A 186 -1.04 3.24 8.42
N TRP A 187 -0.26 3.56 9.46
CA TRP A 187 -0.72 3.41 10.84
C TRP A 187 -1.83 4.39 11.20
N SER A 188 -1.83 5.59 10.61
CA SER A 188 -2.91 6.57 10.79
C SER A 188 -4.15 6.29 9.93
N CYS A 189 -4.07 5.39 8.95
CA CYS A 189 -5.23 4.99 8.14
C CYS A 189 -6.23 4.12 8.93
N GLY A 190 -5.75 3.31 9.89
CA GLY A 190 -6.56 2.29 10.57
C GLY A 190 -7.38 2.80 11.74
N TRP A 191 -6.81 3.72 12.53
CA TRP A 191 -7.41 4.32 13.73
C TRP A 191 -6.84 5.73 13.92
N SER A 192 -7.42 6.50 14.84
CA SER A 192 -6.92 7.81 15.21
C SER A 192 -5.51 7.68 15.79
N ALA A 193 -4.53 8.33 15.15
CA ALA A 193 -3.11 8.23 15.51
C ALA A 193 -2.38 9.58 15.34
N ALA A 194 -3.02 10.68 15.76
CA ALA A 194 -2.52 12.04 15.52
C ALA A 194 -1.11 12.28 16.09
N SER A 195 -0.81 11.74 17.27
CA SER A 195 0.52 11.84 17.89
C SER A 195 1.58 11.06 17.10
N TYR A 196 1.24 9.88 16.57
CA TYR A 196 2.12 9.12 15.67
C TYR A 196 2.33 9.85 14.35
N ASP A 197 1.27 10.38 13.73
CA ASP A 197 1.36 11.15 12.48
C ASP A 197 2.27 12.37 12.62
N ALA A 198 2.15 13.11 13.73
CA ALA A 198 3.02 14.24 14.03
C ALA A 198 4.49 13.80 14.13
N TRP A 199 4.77 12.70 14.85
CA TRP A 199 6.11 12.13 14.92
C TRP A 199 6.63 11.70 13.54
N TRP A 200 5.84 10.92 12.80
CA TRP A 200 6.16 10.35 11.48
C TRP A 200 6.48 11.45 10.45
N SER A 201 5.76 12.59 10.50
CA SER A 201 5.97 13.70 9.56
C SER A 201 7.39 14.30 9.59
N GLY A 202 8.11 14.12 10.71
CA GLY A 202 9.50 14.54 10.88
C GLY A 202 10.54 13.45 10.61
N GLN A 203 10.13 12.24 10.21
CA GLN A 203 11.04 11.11 10.02
C GLN A 203 11.43 10.89 8.56
N SER A 204 12.57 10.23 8.36
CA SER A 204 12.95 9.68 7.06
C SER A 204 12.52 8.23 6.94
N GLU A 205 11.92 7.85 5.79
CA GLU A 205 11.60 6.46 5.46
C GLU A 205 12.79 5.70 4.84
N ALA A 206 14.01 6.27 4.80
CA ALA A 206 15.15 5.65 4.11
C ALA A 206 15.47 4.23 4.62
N ALA A 207 15.35 3.99 5.92
CA ALA A 207 15.50 2.65 6.50
C ALA A 207 14.42 1.68 6.01
N ALA A 208 13.17 2.15 5.93
CA ALA A 208 12.05 1.38 5.39
C ALA A 208 12.30 0.98 3.93
N TYR A 209 12.81 1.89 3.09
CA TYR A 209 13.16 1.61 1.70
C TYR A 209 14.30 0.60 1.56
N ARG A 210 15.33 0.66 2.42
CA ARG A 210 16.40 -0.35 2.44
C ARG A 210 15.88 -1.73 2.82
N HIS A 211 15.07 -1.83 3.87
CA HIS A 211 14.42 -3.08 4.28
C HIS A 211 13.51 -3.62 3.16
N TYR A 212 12.69 -2.75 2.59
CA TYR A 212 11.82 -3.05 1.47
C TYR A 212 12.58 -3.62 0.26
N ARG A 213 13.69 -2.99 -0.15
CA ARG A 213 14.55 -3.50 -1.22
C ARG A 213 14.99 -4.93 -0.95
N ARG A 214 15.45 -5.22 0.26
CA ARG A 214 15.90 -6.57 0.66
C ARG A 214 14.76 -7.58 0.62
N CYS A 215 13.56 -7.22 1.07
CA CYS A 215 12.39 -8.08 0.96
C CYS A 215 11.99 -8.36 -0.50
N VAL A 216 12.06 -7.35 -1.38
CA VAL A 216 11.81 -7.53 -2.82
C VAL A 216 12.85 -8.48 -3.42
N GLN A 217 14.15 -8.31 -3.13
CA GLN A 217 15.19 -9.23 -3.59
C GLN A 217 14.96 -10.66 -3.11
N LEU A 218 14.65 -10.83 -1.81
CA LEU A 218 14.38 -12.14 -1.22
C LEU A 218 13.20 -12.83 -1.91
N ILE A 219 12.10 -12.10 -2.12
CA ILE A 219 10.90 -12.67 -2.76
C ILE A 219 11.17 -13.06 -4.22
N GLY A 220 11.94 -12.25 -4.94
CA GLY A 220 12.21 -12.45 -6.36
C GLY A 220 13.38 -13.36 -6.69
N SER A 221 14.09 -13.91 -5.71
CA SER A 221 15.35 -14.64 -5.95
C SER A 221 15.20 -15.86 -6.84
N ASN A 222 14.00 -16.45 -6.92
CA ASN A 222 13.69 -17.59 -7.78
C ASN A 222 13.16 -17.21 -9.17
N ASP A 223 12.91 -15.92 -9.43
CA ASP A 223 12.42 -15.40 -10.71
C ASP A 223 13.34 -14.24 -11.22
N PRO A 224 14.67 -14.44 -11.36
CA PRO A 224 15.60 -13.36 -11.71
C PRO A 224 15.33 -12.75 -13.09
N ASP A 225 14.76 -13.51 -14.02
CA ASP A 225 14.49 -13.07 -15.39
C ASP A 225 13.19 -12.24 -15.52
N LYS A 226 12.36 -12.20 -14.46
CA LYS A 226 11.10 -11.46 -14.49
C LYS A 226 11.28 -10.03 -14.02
N ARG A 227 10.66 -9.10 -14.74
CA ARG A 227 10.69 -7.69 -14.39
C ARG A 227 9.75 -7.42 -13.21
N TRP A 228 10.20 -6.62 -12.25
CA TRP A 228 9.35 -6.26 -11.11
C TRP A 228 8.25 -5.28 -11.51
N LEU A 229 7.02 -5.58 -11.12
CA LEU A 229 5.84 -4.72 -11.20
C LEU A 229 5.34 -4.41 -9.79
N LEU A 230 5.63 -3.19 -9.35
CA LEU A 230 5.45 -2.72 -7.99
C LEU A 230 4.41 -1.60 -7.98
N LYS A 231 3.69 -1.44 -6.87
CA LYS A 231 2.71 -0.37 -6.73
C LYS A 231 2.60 0.08 -5.29
N ASN A 232 2.63 1.37 -5.06
CA ASN A 232 2.22 1.97 -3.79
C ASN A 232 1.95 3.46 -4.01
N PRO A 233 0.76 3.98 -3.64
CA PRO A 233 0.49 5.42 -3.66
C PRO A 233 1.54 6.21 -2.89
N GLY A 234 2.02 5.70 -1.74
CA GLY A 234 3.01 6.38 -0.91
C GLY A 234 4.38 6.61 -1.55
N HIS A 235 4.72 5.93 -2.66
CA HIS A 235 5.98 6.18 -3.36
C HIS A 235 6.08 7.61 -3.93
N ILE A 236 4.95 8.26 -4.26
CA ILE A 236 4.95 9.63 -4.78
C ILE A 236 5.63 10.62 -3.82
N GLU A 237 5.50 10.43 -2.51
CA GLU A 237 6.15 11.30 -1.52
C GLU A 237 7.66 11.08 -1.41
N ASN A 238 8.12 9.88 -1.76
CA ASN A 238 9.45 9.35 -1.47
C ASN A 238 10.13 8.86 -2.76
N LEU A 239 9.89 9.53 -3.90
CA LEU A 239 10.47 9.15 -5.19
C LEU A 239 12.01 9.22 -5.17
N ASP A 240 12.58 10.15 -4.42
CA ASP A 240 14.01 10.25 -4.18
C ASP A 240 14.56 8.98 -3.51
N LEU A 241 13.89 8.47 -2.47
CA LEU A 241 14.26 7.22 -1.81
C LEU A 241 14.03 6.00 -2.73
N LEU A 242 12.96 6.01 -3.53
CA LEU A 242 12.70 4.97 -4.52
C LEU A 242 13.83 4.90 -5.56
N PHE A 243 14.21 6.02 -6.18
CA PHE A 243 15.32 6.06 -7.14
C PHE A 243 16.67 5.79 -6.48
N ALA A 244 16.85 6.08 -5.20
CA ALA A 244 18.07 5.70 -4.48
C ALA A 244 18.24 4.18 -4.39
N ILE A 245 17.14 3.42 -4.22
CA ILE A 245 17.19 1.94 -4.14
C ILE A 245 17.03 1.25 -5.50
N PHE A 246 16.35 1.90 -6.46
CA PHE A 246 16.10 1.46 -7.82
C PHE A 246 16.42 2.58 -8.83
N PRO A 247 17.71 2.84 -9.10
CA PRO A 247 18.13 3.98 -9.93
C PRO A 247 17.56 3.96 -11.35
N ASP A 248 17.29 2.77 -11.88
CA ASP A 248 16.79 2.53 -13.24
C ASP A 248 15.28 2.24 -13.29
N ALA A 249 14.55 2.51 -12.20
CA ALA A 249 13.10 2.33 -12.14
C ALA A 249 12.38 3.14 -13.23
N ARG A 250 11.30 2.55 -13.76
CA ARG A 250 10.32 3.22 -14.63
C ARG A 250 9.06 3.47 -13.83
N VAL A 251 8.81 4.74 -13.50
CA VAL A 251 7.68 5.14 -12.65
C VAL A 251 6.48 5.53 -13.51
N ILE A 252 5.32 4.97 -13.20
CA ILE A 252 4.04 5.37 -13.79
C ILE A 252 3.30 6.14 -12.71
N GLN A 253 3.20 7.46 -12.86
CA GLN A 253 2.47 8.32 -11.95
C GLN A 253 1.05 8.52 -12.47
N THR A 254 0.06 8.21 -11.63
CA THR A 254 -1.35 8.36 -11.99
C THR A 254 -1.95 9.63 -11.35
N HIS A 255 -2.82 10.30 -12.10
CA HIS A 255 -3.37 11.60 -11.72
C HIS A 255 -4.91 11.59 -11.73
N ARG A 256 -5.51 12.24 -10.74
CA ARG A 256 -6.95 12.46 -10.63
C ARG A 256 -7.19 13.72 -9.81
N ASP A 257 -8.31 14.40 -10.06
CA ASP A 257 -8.76 15.53 -9.27
C ASP A 257 -8.74 15.20 -7.76
N PRO A 258 -7.96 15.91 -6.94
CA PRO A 258 -7.90 15.66 -5.49
C PRO A 258 -9.26 15.84 -4.81
N ALA A 259 -10.14 16.71 -5.33
CA ALA A 259 -11.49 16.88 -4.80
C ALA A 259 -12.39 15.65 -5.02
N LYS A 260 -12.05 14.77 -5.97
CA LYS A 260 -12.72 13.46 -6.16
C LYS A 260 -11.98 12.33 -5.45
N ALA A 261 -10.65 12.36 -5.49
CA ALA A 261 -9.82 11.28 -4.98
C ALA A 261 -9.79 11.20 -3.45
N LEU A 262 -9.66 12.34 -2.76
CA LEU A 262 -9.45 12.37 -1.31
C LEU A 262 -10.71 12.05 -0.50
N PRO A 263 -11.91 12.57 -0.85
CA PRO A 263 -13.13 12.15 -0.16
C PRO A 263 -13.41 10.65 -0.36
N SER A 264 -13.06 10.09 -1.54
CA SER A 264 -13.13 8.65 -1.78
C SER A 264 -12.20 7.86 -0.86
N LEU A 265 -11.00 8.38 -0.62
CA LEU A 265 -10.04 7.77 0.31
C LEU A 265 -10.58 7.82 1.74
N VAL A 266 -11.03 8.98 2.20
CA VAL A 266 -11.58 9.15 3.55
C VAL A 266 -12.79 8.25 3.78
N SER A 267 -13.70 8.16 2.80
CA SER A 267 -14.83 7.23 2.85
C SER A 267 -14.39 5.78 3.08
N LEU A 268 -13.35 5.32 2.35
CA LEU A 268 -12.78 3.99 2.52
C LEU A 268 -12.17 3.79 3.92
N LEU A 269 -11.40 4.78 4.41
CA LEU A 269 -10.72 4.70 5.71
C LEU A 269 -11.71 4.79 6.90
N MET A 270 -12.82 5.49 6.72
CA MET A 270 -13.87 5.63 7.73
C MET A 270 -14.83 4.42 7.78
N ALA A 271 -14.86 3.57 6.74
CA ALA A 271 -15.75 2.40 6.70
C ALA A 271 -15.51 1.40 7.87
N GLY A 272 -14.32 1.39 8.46
CA GLY A 272 -13.97 0.56 9.62
C GLY A 272 -14.13 1.23 10.98
N HIS A 273 -14.53 2.51 11.03
CA HIS A 273 -14.47 3.34 12.25
C HIS A 273 -15.22 2.69 13.41
N GLY A 274 -16.49 2.33 13.25
CA GLY A 274 -17.30 1.80 14.35
C GLY A 274 -16.83 0.44 14.89
N ALA A 275 -16.04 -0.32 14.11
CA ALA A 275 -15.42 -1.55 14.61
C ALA A 275 -14.18 -1.25 15.47
N MET A 276 -13.44 -0.21 15.12
CA MET A 276 -12.18 0.16 15.77
C MET A 276 -12.40 1.08 16.97
N GLU A 277 -13.20 2.13 16.84
CA GLU A 277 -13.34 3.22 17.81
C GLU A 277 -14.81 3.53 18.15
N GLN A 278 -15.01 4.13 19.33
CA GLN A 278 -16.30 4.59 19.82
C GLN A 278 -16.41 6.12 19.72
N GLY A 279 -17.56 6.60 19.23
CA GLY A 279 -17.84 8.03 19.09
C GLY A 279 -16.93 8.75 18.08
N ARG A 280 -16.98 10.09 18.06
CA ARG A 280 -16.08 10.98 17.30
C ARG A 280 -15.92 10.71 15.79
N ALA A 281 -16.86 10.01 15.15
CA ALA A 281 -16.75 9.63 13.73
C ALA A 281 -16.59 10.87 12.82
N ASP A 282 -17.46 11.87 12.98
CA ASP A 282 -17.45 13.09 12.17
C ASP A 282 -16.16 13.90 12.40
N GLN A 283 -15.73 14.01 13.66
CA GLN A 283 -14.47 14.66 14.02
C GLN A 283 -13.27 13.96 13.37
N ARG A 284 -13.20 12.63 13.46
CA ARG A 284 -12.12 11.84 12.82
C ARG A 284 -12.15 12.01 11.31
N ALA A 285 -13.33 12.00 10.69
CA ALA A 285 -13.46 12.16 9.25
C ALA A 285 -12.95 13.54 8.77
N ALA A 286 -13.30 14.62 9.48
CA ALA A 286 -12.83 15.96 9.18
C ALA A 286 -11.30 16.10 9.35
N ILE A 287 -10.75 15.59 10.46
CA ILE A 287 -9.30 15.57 10.72
C ILE A 287 -8.59 14.75 9.62
N MET A 288 -9.12 13.58 9.27
CA MET A 288 -8.58 12.70 8.25
C MET A 288 -8.53 13.41 6.89
N LEU A 289 -9.62 14.07 6.47
CA LEU A 289 -9.62 14.76 5.19
C LEU A 289 -8.59 15.90 5.15
N ALA A 290 -8.51 16.73 6.18
CA ALA A 290 -7.52 17.80 6.26
C ALA A 290 -6.08 17.24 6.19
N ARG A 291 -5.82 16.15 6.92
CA ARG A 291 -4.54 15.44 6.95
C ARG A 291 -4.18 14.83 5.60
N GLU A 292 -5.11 14.15 4.93
CA GLU A 292 -4.88 13.55 3.60
C GLU A 292 -4.66 14.64 2.53
N VAL A 293 -5.42 15.74 2.55
CA VAL A 293 -5.21 16.89 1.65
C VAL A 293 -3.79 17.44 1.82
N SER A 294 -3.39 17.75 3.06
CA SER A 294 -2.06 18.29 3.35
C SER A 294 -0.94 17.35 2.89
N LYS A 295 -1.05 16.05 3.25
CA LYS A 295 -0.06 15.04 2.87
C LYS A 295 0.08 14.91 1.36
N TRP A 296 -1.01 14.67 0.63
CA TRP A 296 -0.92 14.39 -0.79
C TRP A 296 -0.59 15.63 -1.63
N ALA A 297 -0.95 16.83 -1.15
CA ALA A 297 -0.46 18.08 -1.72
C ALA A 297 1.06 18.24 -1.54
N SER A 298 1.59 17.90 -0.36
CA SER A 298 3.05 17.86 -0.12
C SER A 298 3.75 16.83 -1.02
N ALA A 299 3.18 15.62 -1.10
CA ALA A 299 3.73 14.52 -1.87
C ALA A 299 3.80 14.82 -3.38
N THR A 300 2.75 15.43 -3.95
CA THR A 300 2.74 15.84 -5.38
C THR A 300 3.78 16.90 -5.69
N ARG A 301 4.00 17.88 -4.79
CA ARG A 301 5.09 18.87 -4.94
C ARG A 301 6.48 18.23 -4.86
N LYS A 302 6.71 17.35 -3.88
CA LYS A 302 7.97 16.61 -3.76
C LYS A 302 8.24 15.78 -5.02
N ALA A 303 7.24 15.04 -5.50
CA ALA A 303 7.34 14.27 -6.72
C ALA A 303 7.73 15.12 -7.93
N ALA A 304 7.07 16.27 -8.12
CA ALA A 304 7.37 17.18 -9.22
C ALA A 304 8.82 17.70 -9.18
N ALA A 305 9.36 17.98 -7.98
CA ALA A 305 10.75 18.40 -7.81
C ALA A 305 11.75 17.26 -8.10
N VAL A 306 11.43 16.02 -7.70
CA VAL A 306 12.27 14.85 -8.00
C VAL A 306 12.22 14.53 -9.50
N ALA A 307 11.06 14.61 -10.15
CA ALA A 307 10.88 14.32 -11.57
C ALA A 307 11.85 15.10 -12.48
N GLN A 308 12.16 16.35 -12.13
CA GLN A 308 13.12 17.18 -12.87
C GLN A 308 14.54 16.58 -12.92
N ARG A 309 14.90 15.73 -11.95
CA ARG A 309 16.22 15.08 -11.84
C ARG A 309 16.29 13.75 -12.57
N TYR A 310 15.14 13.18 -12.97
CA TYR A 310 15.04 11.86 -13.61
C TYR A 310 14.24 11.94 -14.93
N PRO A 311 14.70 12.74 -15.91
CA PRO A 311 13.99 12.91 -17.17
C PRO A 311 13.85 11.57 -17.90
N GLY A 312 12.64 11.27 -18.38
CA GLY A 312 12.34 10.03 -19.10
C GLY A 312 12.17 8.78 -18.23
N GLN A 313 12.25 8.89 -16.90
CA GLN A 313 11.97 7.76 -15.99
C GLN A 313 10.59 7.83 -15.32
N ILE A 314 9.81 8.87 -15.60
CA ILE A 314 8.44 9.03 -15.09
C ILE A 314 7.49 9.23 -16.26
N LEU A 315 6.39 8.48 -16.27
CA LEU A 315 5.28 8.61 -17.20
C LEU A 315 4.02 9.02 -16.43
N ASP A 316 3.43 10.16 -16.80
CA ASP A 316 2.20 10.67 -16.21
C ASP A 316 0.97 10.09 -16.94
N ILE A 317 0.03 9.51 -16.20
CA ILE A 317 -1.21 8.91 -16.71
C ILE A 317 -2.42 9.54 -16.01
N VAL A 318 -3.29 10.20 -16.77
CA VAL A 318 -4.54 10.77 -16.23
C VAL A 318 -5.58 9.65 -16.11
N HIS A 319 -6.23 9.57 -14.93
CA HIS A 319 -7.24 8.57 -14.62
C HIS A 319 -8.39 8.56 -15.63
N ALA A 320 -8.85 9.75 -16.06
CA ALA A 320 -9.91 9.87 -17.06
C ALA A 320 -9.50 9.27 -18.42
N ASP A 321 -8.24 9.47 -18.85
CA ASP A 321 -7.71 8.86 -20.07
C ASP A 321 -7.64 7.35 -19.97
N PHE A 322 -7.17 6.82 -18.83
CA PHE A 322 -7.13 5.38 -18.61
C PHE A 322 -8.53 4.74 -18.65
N HIS A 323 -9.55 5.42 -18.12
CA HIS A 323 -10.92 4.95 -18.22
C HIS A 323 -11.50 5.04 -19.64
N ALA A 324 -11.20 6.12 -20.36
CA ALA A 324 -11.74 6.35 -21.69
C ALA A 324 -11.07 5.48 -22.77
N ARG A 325 -9.75 5.28 -22.66
CA ARG A 325 -8.90 4.63 -23.67
C ARG A 325 -7.86 3.69 -23.03
N PRO A 326 -8.28 2.66 -22.29
CA PRO A 326 -7.37 1.83 -21.50
C PRO A 326 -6.29 1.12 -22.33
N MET A 327 -6.62 0.61 -23.51
CA MET A 327 -5.64 -0.05 -24.39
C MET A 327 -4.59 0.92 -24.94
N ALA A 328 -4.98 2.13 -25.33
CA ALA A 328 -4.02 3.15 -25.80
C ALA A 328 -3.06 3.58 -24.68
N VAL A 329 -3.57 3.68 -23.44
CA VAL A 329 -2.73 3.95 -22.26
C VAL A 329 -1.78 2.79 -21.98
N LEU A 330 -2.22 1.55 -22.12
CA LEU A 330 -1.34 0.38 -21.99
C LEU A 330 -0.24 0.38 -23.05
N GLU A 331 -0.57 0.65 -24.32
CA GLU A 331 0.42 0.76 -25.40
C GLU A 331 1.46 1.84 -25.12
N GLN A 332 1.02 3.01 -24.62
CA GLN A 332 1.92 4.09 -24.18
C GLN A 332 2.84 3.64 -23.03
N ILE A 333 2.30 2.96 -22.02
CA ILE A 333 3.07 2.43 -20.89
C ILE A 333 4.10 1.42 -21.37
N TYR A 334 3.69 0.47 -22.21
CA TYR A 334 4.57 -0.57 -22.74
C TYR A 334 5.71 0.01 -23.58
N SER A 335 5.41 0.97 -24.45
CA SER A 335 6.42 1.74 -25.17
C SER A 335 7.40 2.45 -24.23
N PHE A 336 6.90 3.13 -23.19
CA PHE A 336 7.71 3.84 -22.20
C PHE A 336 8.65 2.91 -21.42
N ILE A 337 8.18 1.72 -21.04
CA ILE A 337 9.01 0.75 -20.32
C ILE A 337 9.89 -0.08 -21.27
N GLY A 338 9.81 0.12 -22.59
CA GLY A 338 10.61 -0.58 -23.59
C GLY A 338 10.19 -2.03 -23.82
N MET A 339 8.88 -2.31 -23.72
CA MET A 339 8.30 -3.63 -23.95
C MET A 339 7.21 -3.56 -25.03
N ASP A 340 7.02 -4.65 -25.75
CA ASP A 340 5.86 -4.88 -26.62
C ASP A 340 4.72 -5.54 -25.83
N ILE A 341 3.49 -5.46 -26.34
CA ILE A 341 2.34 -6.21 -25.80
C ILE A 341 2.15 -7.45 -26.69
N PRO A 342 2.42 -8.68 -26.19
CA PRO A 342 2.15 -9.91 -26.92
C PRO A 342 0.66 -10.05 -27.24
N ILE A 343 0.35 -10.73 -28.35
CA ILE A 343 -1.03 -10.87 -28.84
C ILE A 343 -1.94 -11.56 -27.81
N GLU A 344 -1.40 -12.54 -27.07
CA GLU A 344 -2.08 -13.23 -25.99
C GLU A 344 -2.39 -12.30 -24.82
N THR A 345 -1.43 -11.47 -24.42
CA THR A 345 -1.60 -10.49 -23.34
C THR A 345 -2.60 -9.40 -23.73
N GLN A 346 -2.60 -8.98 -25.00
CA GLN A 346 -3.55 -8.01 -25.52
C GLN A 346 -5.00 -8.53 -25.45
N ALA A 347 -5.21 -9.81 -25.75
CA ALA A 347 -6.51 -10.45 -25.65
C ALA A 347 -6.99 -10.54 -24.18
N ASP A 348 -6.09 -10.85 -23.25
CA ASP A 348 -6.40 -10.89 -21.82
C ASP A 348 -6.69 -9.49 -21.24
N PHE A 349 -5.94 -8.47 -21.68
CA PHE A 349 -6.24 -7.08 -21.33
C PHE A 349 -7.62 -6.67 -21.79
N SER A 350 -7.94 -6.93 -23.07
CA SER A 350 -9.24 -6.56 -23.67
C SER A 350 -10.40 -7.20 -22.90
N ARG A 351 -10.30 -8.51 -22.61
CA ARG A 351 -11.29 -9.23 -21.82
C ARG A 351 -11.47 -8.64 -20.42
N ARG A 352 -10.36 -8.39 -19.73
CA ARG A 352 -10.37 -7.83 -18.37
C ARG A 352 -10.93 -6.40 -18.30
N ILE A 353 -10.72 -5.61 -19.36
CA ILE A 353 -11.28 -4.26 -19.51
C ILE A 353 -12.80 -4.35 -19.74
N GLU A 354 -13.27 -5.29 -20.56
CA GLU A 354 -14.70 -5.50 -20.84
C GLU A 354 -15.48 -5.97 -19.61
N ASP A 355 -14.90 -6.86 -18.80
CA ASP A 355 -15.52 -7.40 -17.58
C ASP A 355 -15.88 -6.30 -16.55
N LYS A 356 -15.19 -5.16 -16.59
CA LYS A 356 -15.37 -3.98 -15.71
C LYS A 356 -15.66 -4.34 -14.24
N PRO A 357 -14.89 -5.25 -13.58
CA PRO A 357 -15.23 -5.70 -12.24
C PRO A 357 -15.24 -4.55 -11.23
N GLU A 358 -14.45 -3.50 -11.44
CA GLU A 358 -14.41 -2.31 -10.57
C GLU A 358 -15.72 -1.49 -10.57
N LEU A 359 -16.55 -1.62 -11.62
CA LEU A 359 -17.84 -0.94 -11.75
C LEU A 359 -19.01 -1.80 -11.25
N GLN A 360 -18.78 -3.06 -10.91
CA GLN A 360 -19.77 -3.92 -10.25
C GLN A 360 -19.96 -3.55 -8.77
N HIS A 361 -19.21 -2.57 -8.30
CA HIS A 361 -19.22 -2.07 -6.94
C HIS A 361 -20.26 -0.94 -6.85
N GLY A 362 -21.24 -1.07 -5.95
CA GLY A 362 -22.26 -0.05 -5.74
C GLY A 362 -21.65 1.35 -5.58
N THR A 363 -22.32 2.37 -6.13
CA THR A 363 -21.86 3.76 -6.03
C THR A 363 -21.97 4.22 -4.58
N HIS A 364 -20.84 4.23 -3.85
CA HIS A 364 -20.78 4.89 -2.55
C HIS A 364 -21.04 6.38 -2.76
N ARG A 365 -22.19 6.85 -2.29
CA ARG A 365 -22.55 8.27 -2.29
C ARG A 365 -21.96 8.90 -1.03
N TYR A 366 -20.95 9.72 -1.21
CA TYR A 366 -20.42 10.65 -0.21
C TYR A 366 -20.29 12.01 -0.88
N ALA A 367 -20.54 13.08 -0.13
CA ALA A 367 -20.21 14.43 -0.50
C ALA A 367 -18.96 14.87 0.26
N ILE A 368 -18.08 15.65 -0.36
CA ILE A 368 -16.91 16.21 0.35
C ILE A 368 -17.33 17.05 1.57
N ALA A 369 -18.52 17.66 1.51
CA ALA A 369 -19.13 18.39 2.62
C ALA A 369 -19.42 17.51 3.84
N ASP A 370 -19.63 16.19 3.66
CA ASP A 370 -19.81 15.24 4.78
C ASP A 370 -18.55 15.18 5.67
N TYR A 371 -17.42 15.63 5.15
CA TYR A 371 -16.12 15.67 5.83
C TYR A 371 -15.67 17.10 6.18
N GLY A 372 -16.58 18.08 6.07
CA GLY A 372 -16.33 19.46 6.50
C GLY A 372 -15.41 20.27 5.58
N MET A 373 -15.36 19.95 4.28
CA MET A 373 -14.54 20.66 3.30
C MET A 373 -15.29 20.85 1.98
N THR A 374 -14.96 21.90 1.23
CA THR A 374 -15.42 22.14 -0.14
C THR A 374 -14.42 21.62 -1.18
N GLU A 375 -14.87 21.42 -2.42
CA GLU A 375 -13.95 21.02 -3.50
C GLU A 375 -12.85 22.06 -3.74
N ALA A 376 -13.15 23.35 -3.59
CA ALA A 376 -12.19 24.44 -3.77
C ALA A 376 -11.09 24.39 -2.68
N GLU A 377 -11.47 24.19 -1.42
CA GLU A 377 -10.53 24.02 -0.31
C GLU A 377 -9.65 22.77 -0.48
N ALA A 378 -10.21 21.67 -1.00
CA ALA A 378 -9.45 20.46 -1.27
C ALA A 378 -8.43 20.62 -2.41
N ARG A 379 -8.74 21.43 -3.43
CA ARG A 379 -7.85 21.72 -4.56
C ARG A 379 -6.77 22.76 -4.22
N ALA A 380 -7.07 23.74 -3.38
CA ALA A 380 -6.18 24.89 -3.16
C ALA A 380 -4.73 24.50 -2.75
N PRO A 381 -4.49 23.55 -1.83
CA PRO A 381 -3.13 23.16 -1.45
C PRO A 381 -2.32 22.50 -2.56
N PHE A 382 -2.97 21.98 -3.61
CA PHE A 382 -2.32 21.32 -4.74
C PHE A 382 -1.74 22.32 -5.77
N GLY A 383 -2.00 23.63 -5.62
CA GLY A 383 -1.42 24.65 -6.49
C GLY A 383 -1.76 24.43 -7.96
N ASP A 384 -0.74 24.41 -8.81
CA ASP A 384 -0.87 24.25 -10.27
C ASP A 384 -1.09 22.79 -10.70
N TYR A 385 -0.96 21.80 -9.81
CA TYR A 385 -1.11 20.37 -10.13
C TYR A 385 -2.40 20.06 -10.89
N VAL A 386 -3.52 20.66 -10.48
CA VAL A 386 -4.83 20.44 -11.10
C VAL A 386 -4.86 20.98 -12.54
N ALA A 387 -4.27 22.16 -12.76
CA ALA A 387 -4.21 22.80 -14.08
C ALA A 387 -3.19 22.11 -14.99
N ARG A 388 -2.02 21.73 -14.45
CA ARG A 388 -0.93 21.06 -15.17
C ARG A 388 -1.38 19.76 -15.86
N PHE A 389 -2.27 19.01 -15.21
CA PHE A 389 -2.75 17.72 -15.70
C PHE A 389 -4.21 17.75 -16.18
N ASP A 390 -4.80 18.94 -16.32
CA ASP A 390 -6.19 19.14 -16.76
C ASP A 390 -7.20 18.23 -16.04
N LEU A 391 -7.19 18.27 -14.71
CA LEU A 391 -7.90 17.26 -13.90
C LEU A 391 -9.37 17.59 -13.64
N VAL A 392 -9.82 18.81 -13.96
CA VAL A 392 -11.21 19.22 -13.73
C VAL A 392 -12.05 18.78 -14.92
N GLU A 393 -12.80 17.69 -14.75
CA GLU A 393 -13.80 17.29 -15.75
C GLU A 393 -14.86 18.38 -15.90
N GLU A 394 -14.97 18.98 -17.09
CA GLU A 394 -16.11 19.82 -17.45
C GLU A 394 -17.39 18.96 -17.39
N ARG A 395 -18.41 19.40 -16.65
CA ARG A 395 -19.72 18.74 -16.68
C ARG A 395 -20.28 18.88 -18.09
N ARG A 396 -20.28 17.78 -18.86
CA ARG A 396 -21.04 17.66 -20.10
C ARG A 396 -22.51 17.38 -19.83
#